data_AF-A0A503XH97-F1
#
_entry.id   AF-A0A503XH97-F1
#
_cell.length_a   1.000
_cell.length_b   1.000
_cell.length_c   1.000
_cell.angle_alpha   90.00
_cell.angle_beta   90.00
_cell.angle_gamma   90.00
#
_symmetry.space_group_name_H-M   'P 1'
#
loop_
_entity.id
_entity.type
_entity.pdbx_description
1 polymer ?
#
loop_
_entity_poly.entity_id
_entity_poly.type
_entity_poly.pdbx_seq_one_letter_code
_entity_poly.pdbx_strand_id
1 'polypeptide(L)'
;MDHRISCLACANPIEDGAPTYPDMSGTLCAGCSPTFDMLIDAAESFAFVHLDTGEPMSDAERRAAYDAHIAAGGKPTDSMAERD
;
A
#
# COMPACT_ATOMS: atom_id res chain seq x y z
N MET A 1 -17.17 20.61 -2.50
CA MET A 1 -16.04 20.47 -1.58
C MET A 1 -14.90 19.82 -2.36
N ASP A 2 -13.79 20.53 -2.56
CA ASP A 2 -12.52 19.91 -2.99
C ASP A 2 -12.07 18.99 -1.84
N HIS A 3 -12.45 17.70 -1.86
CA HIS A 3 -11.90 16.73 -0.92
C HIS A 3 -10.48 16.36 -1.36
N ARG A 4 -9.54 17.30 -1.21
CA ARG A 4 -8.11 17.01 -1.41
C ARG A 4 -7.64 16.17 -0.23
N ILE A 5 -7.59 14.86 -0.42
CA ILE A 5 -6.91 13.95 0.49
C ILE A 5 -5.43 14.36 0.50
N SER A 6 -4.81 14.42 1.68
CA SER A 6 -3.38 14.69 1.81
C SER A 6 -2.66 13.41 2.18
N CYS A 7 -1.50 13.17 1.59
CA CYS A 7 -0.69 11.99 1.89
C CYS A 7 -0.26 12.01 3.36
N LEU A 8 -0.53 10.93 4.08
CA LEU A 8 -0.19 10.78 5.49
C LEU A 8 1.33 10.93 5.74
N ALA A 9 2.18 10.45 4.83
CA ALA A 9 3.63 10.46 5.01
C ALA A 9 4.30 11.77 4.58
N CYS A 10 3.94 12.33 3.42
CA CYS A 10 4.63 13.51 2.86
C CYS A 10 3.81 14.80 2.95
N ALA A 11 2.58 14.76 3.46
CA ALA A 11 1.63 15.88 3.59
C ALA A 11 1.27 16.58 2.26
N ASN A 12 1.72 16.09 1.12
CA ASN A 12 1.36 16.63 -0.18
C ASN A 12 -0.10 16.28 -0.53
N PRO A 13 -0.81 17.16 -1.24
CA PRO A 13 -2.13 16.85 -1.75
C PRO A 13 -2.06 15.67 -2.73
N ILE A 14 -3.01 14.76 -2.60
CA ILE A 14 -3.26 13.67 -3.54
C ILE A 14 -4.28 14.18 -4.55
N GLU A 15 -3.95 14.07 -5.84
CA GLU A 15 -4.87 14.42 -6.92
C GLU A 15 -6.06 13.45 -6.97
N ASP A 16 -7.22 13.96 -7.39
CA ASP A 16 -8.42 13.15 -7.56
C ASP A 16 -8.18 12.04 -8.61
N GLY A 17 -8.52 10.79 -8.26
CA GLY A 17 -8.30 9.62 -9.13
C GLY A 17 -6.84 9.18 -9.30
N ALA A 18 -5.91 9.76 -8.53
CA ALA A 18 -4.54 9.23 -8.44
C ALA A 18 -4.54 7.91 -7.64
N PRO A 19 -3.59 7.00 -7.93
CA PRO A 19 -3.44 5.79 -7.14
C PRO A 19 -3.12 6.11 -5.67
N THR A 20 -3.81 5.43 -4.76
CA THR A 20 -3.64 5.60 -3.32
C THR A 20 -3.47 4.27 -2.62
N TYR A 21 -2.77 4.28 -1.48
CA TYR A 21 -2.67 3.15 -0.59
C TYR A 21 -3.34 3.50 0.74
N PRO A 22 -4.39 2.78 1.14
CA PRO A 22 -5.04 2.99 2.43
C PRO A 22 -4.18 2.45 3.58
N ASP A 23 -4.06 3.24 4.64
CA ASP A 23 -3.39 2.89 5.89
C ASP A 23 -4.37 3.06 7.07
N MET A 24 -4.12 2.40 8.19
CA MET A 24 -4.95 2.52 9.40
C MET A 24 -5.15 3.98 9.86
N SER A 25 -4.16 4.84 9.63
CA SER A 25 -4.18 6.23 10.07
C SER A 25 -4.52 7.23 8.95
N GLY A 26 -4.73 6.77 7.71
CA GLY A 26 -5.04 7.66 6.59
C GLY A 26 -4.75 7.06 5.22
N THR A 27 -4.25 7.89 4.30
CA THR A 27 -4.03 7.50 2.92
C THR A 27 -2.64 7.94 2.47
N LEU A 28 -1.90 7.05 1.81
CA LEU A 28 -0.61 7.32 1.21
C LEU A 28 -0.77 7.52 -0.30
N CYS A 29 -0.03 8.47 -0.87
CA CYS A 29 0.09 8.59 -2.32
C CYS A 29 1.00 7.48 -2.89
N ALA A 30 0.94 7.23 -4.18
CA ALA A 30 1.77 6.23 -4.86
C ALA A 30 3.29 6.34 -4.61
N GLY A 31 3.80 7.56 -4.35
CA GLY A 31 5.22 7.76 -4.04
C GLY A 31 5.61 7.43 -2.60
N CYS A 32 4.62 7.35 -1.69
CA CYS A 32 4.83 7.03 -0.27
C CYS A 32 4.23 5.70 0.15
N SER A 33 3.45 5.06 -0.72
CA SER A 33 2.92 3.71 -0.50
C SER A 33 4.05 2.69 -0.43
N PRO A 34 3.88 1.61 0.34
CA PRO A 34 4.81 0.48 0.30
C PRO A 34 4.89 -0.14 -1.09
N THR A 35 6.00 -0.83 -1.34
CA THR A 35 6.19 -1.64 -2.55
C THR A 35 5.90 -3.11 -2.26
N PHE A 36 5.69 -3.91 -3.31
CA PHE A 36 5.52 -5.36 -3.16
C PHE A 36 6.76 -6.07 -2.59
N ASP A 37 7.96 -5.52 -2.78
CA ASP A 37 9.19 -6.02 -2.14
C ASP A 37 9.13 -5.85 -0.62
N MET A 38 8.68 -4.69 -0.14
CA MET A 38 8.46 -4.43 1.29
C MET A 38 7.39 -5.35 1.89
N LEU A 39 6.40 -5.78 1.10
CA LEU A 39 5.34 -6.69 1.55
C LEU A 39 5.88 -8.05 2.02
N ILE A 40 6.94 -8.55 1.36
CA ILE A 40 7.55 -9.85 1.66
C ILE A 40 8.83 -9.74 2.47
N ASP A 41 9.35 -8.53 2.65
CA ASP A 41 10.51 -8.29 3.50
C ASP A 41 10.13 -8.45 4.98
N ALA A 42 10.79 -9.39 5.65
CA ALA A 42 10.58 -9.69 7.05
C ALA A 42 11.41 -8.80 7.99
N ALA A 43 12.28 -7.94 7.44
CA ALA A 43 13.24 -7.15 8.19
C ALA A 43 12.74 -5.72 8.48
N GLU A 44 11.84 -5.19 7.66
CA GLU A 44 11.30 -3.85 7.85
C GLU A 44 10.15 -3.79 8.85
N SER A 45 10.12 -2.71 9.63
CA SER A 45 9.19 -2.46 10.73
C SER A 45 7.75 -2.14 10.30
N PHE A 46 7.38 -2.50 9.07
CA PHE A 46 6.06 -2.26 8.49
C PHE A 46 5.15 -3.44 8.80
N ALA A 47 4.28 -3.25 9.78
CA ALA A 47 3.19 -4.18 10.04
C ALA A 47 2.10 -3.95 8.98
N PHE A 48 2.10 -4.76 7.91
CA PHE A 48 0.95 -4.84 7.00
C PHE A 48 -0.22 -5.44 7.76
N VAL A 49 -1.36 -4.75 7.76
CA VAL A 49 -2.55 -5.13 8.50
C VAL A 49 -3.77 -5.15 7.59
N HIS A 50 -4.78 -5.95 7.95
CA HIS A 50 -6.10 -5.86 7.36
C HIS A 50 -6.78 -4.59 7.87
N LEU A 51 -7.24 -3.72 6.97
CA LEU A 51 -7.81 -2.42 7.36
C LEU A 51 -9.13 -2.55 8.13
N ASP A 52 -9.90 -3.61 7.89
CA ASP A 52 -11.17 -3.85 8.58
C ASP A 52 -10.99 -4.26 10.04
N THR A 53 -9.95 -5.03 10.36
CA THR A 53 -9.74 -5.61 11.70
C THR A 53 -8.55 -5.01 12.44
N GLY A 54 -7.63 -4.35 11.72
CA GLY A 54 -6.33 -3.91 12.23
C GLY A 54 -5.37 -5.06 12.55
N GLU A 55 -5.72 -6.30 12.20
CA GLU A 55 -4.89 -7.47 12.49
C GLU A 55 -3.74 -7.59 11.48
N PRO A 56 -2.54 -8.02 11.93
CA PRO A 56 -1.40 -8.22 11.04
C PRO A 56 -1.70 -9.31 10.00
N MET A 57 -1.36 -9.02 8.74
CA MET A 57 -1.42 -10.01 7.68
C MET A 57 -0.39 -11.12 7.94
N SER A 58 -0.81 -12.37 7.77
CA SER A 58 0.13 -13.49 7.86
C SER A 58 1.17 -13.45 6.73
N ASP A 59 2.33 -14.07 6.95
CA ASP A 59 3.35 -14.22 5.90
C ASP A 59 2.80 -14.94 4.66
N ALA A 60 1.88 -15.89 4.85
CA ALA A 60 1.26 -16.61 3.74
C ALA A 60 0.37 -15.69 2.88
N GLU A 61 -0.39 -14.78 3.50
CA GLU A 61 -1.24 -13.82 2.80
C GLU A 61 -0.40 -12.77 2.06
N ARG A 62 0.62 -12.23 2.73
CA ARG A 62 1.58 -11.29 2.13
C ARG A 62 2.27 -11.91 0.91
N ARG A 63 2.68 -13.17 1.04
CA ARG A 63 3.30 -13.92 -0.07
C ARG A 63 2.32 -14.20 -1.20
N ALA A 64 1.08 -14.58 -0.89
CA ALA A 64 0.06 -14.83 -1.91
C ALA A 64 -0.26 -13.56 -2.73
N ALA A 65 -0.36 -12.40 -2.08
CA ALA A 65 -0.57 -11.12 -2.76
C ALA A 65 0.63 -10.75 -3.66
N TYR A 66 1.86 -10.94 -3.17
CA TYR A 66 3.07 -10.77 -3.97
C TYR A 66 3.09 -11.69 -5.20
N ASP A 67 2.87 -12.99 -5.01
CA ASP A 67 2.93 -13.96 -6.12
C ASP A 67 1.82 -13.70 -7.15
N ALA A 68 0.63 -13.25 -6.72
CA ALA A 68 -0.45 -12.83 -7.62
C ALA A 68 -0.04 -11.61 -8.47
N HIS A 69 0.60 -10.61 -7.88
CA HIS A 69 1.10 -9.42 -8.60
C HIS A 69 2.17 -9.79 -9.63
N ILE A 70 3.14 -10.63 -9.25
CA ILE A 70 4.18 -11.10 -10.18
C ILE A 70 3.58 -11.96 -11.30
N ALA A 71 2.61 -12.83 -11.01
CA ALA A 71 1.93 -13.64 -12.02
C ALA A 71 1.13 -12.80 -13.03
N ALA A 72 0.63 -11.63 -12.61
CA ALA A 72 0.00 -10.65 -13.50
C ALA A 72 1.00 -9.84 -14.36
N GLY A 73 2.31 -10.07 -14.19
CA GLY A 73 3.38 -9.36 -14.90
C GLY A 73 3.92 -8.14 -14.16
N GLY A 74 3.54 -7.96 -12.89
CA GLY A 74 4.05 -6.93 -12.00
C GLY A 74 5.51 -7.16 -11.59
N LYS A 75 6.08 -6.15 -10.92
CA LYS A 75 7.46 -6.12 -10.42
C LYS A 75 7.46 -5.92 -8.90
N PRO A 76 8.49 -6.40 -8.19
CA PRO A 76 8.62 -6.21 -6.73
C PRO A 76 8.66 -4.73 -6.33
N THR A 77 9.28 -3.88 -7.16
CA THR A 77 9.41 -2.45 -6.90
C THR A 77 8.15 -1.65 -7.23
N ASP A 78 7.09 -2.29 -7.73
CA ASP A 78 5.85 -1.57 -7.99
C ASP A 78 5.23 -1.11 -6.67
N SER A 79 4.64 0.08 -6.73
CA SER A 79 3.83 0.64 -5.66
C SER A 79 2.57 -0.22 -5.46
N MET A 80 2.23 -0.47 -4.19
CA MET A 80 0.97 -1.11 -3.83
C MET A 80 -0.22 -0.15 -3.86
N ALA A 81 -0.05 1.10 -4.30
CA ALA A 81 -1.15 2.04 -4.44
C ALA A 81 -2.04 1.66 -5.62
N GLU A 82 -3.35 1.60 -5.37
CA GLU A 82 -4.35 1.21 -6.35
C GLU A 82 -5.23 2.39 -6.73
N ARG A 83 -5.79 2.34 -7.94
CA ARG A 83 -6.82 3.30 -8.36
C ARG A 83 -8.17 2.65 -8.03
N ASP A 84 -8.96 3.35 -7.23
CA ASP A 84 -10.38 3.01 -7.02
C ASP A 84 -11.18 3.17 -8.32
#